data_AF-A0A820TKS2-F1
#
_entry.id   AF-A0A820TKS2-F1
#
_cell.length_a   1.000
_cell.length_b   1.000
_cell.length_c   1.000
_cell.angle_alpha   90.00
_cell.angle_beta   90.00
_cell.angle_gamma   90.00
#
_symmetry.space_group_name_H-M   'P 1'
#
loop_
_entity.id
_entity.type
_entity.pdbx_description
1 polymer ?
#
loop_
_entity_poly.entity_id
_entity_poly.type
_entity_poly.pdbx_seq_one_letter_code
_entity_poly.pdbx_strand_id
1 'polypeptide(L)' 'MKKKKKVCIIGAGTAVGGVVTTEKVELMSGVDCDINDGVQGGSSSYRNSTLLHRQVDFDPSPVQMRASLGQNSHA' A
#
# COMPACT_ATOMS: atom_id res chain seq x y z
N MET A 1 -34.23 7.58 13.04
CA MET A 1 -32.78 7.75 13.33
C MET A 1 -32.09 6.38 13.29
N LYS A 2 -31.11 6.17 12.41
CA LYS A 2 -30.29 4.94 12.41
C LYS A 2 -29.28 5.02 13.55
N LYS A 3 -29.26 4.05 14.47
CA LYS A 3 -28.26 3.96 15.54
C LYS A 3 -26.87 3.76 14.92
N LYS A 4 -25.89 4.62 15.25
CA LYS A 4 -24.49 4.39 14.90
C LYS A 4 -23.98 3.19 15.70
N LYS A 5 -23.48 2.15 15.00
CA LYS A 5 -22.80 1.03 15.66
C LYS A 5 -21.40 1.48 16.07
N LYS A 6 -20.98 1.13 17.28
CA LYS A 6 -19.58 1.24 17.68
C LYS A 6 -18.83 0.05 17.08
N VAL A 7 -17.67 0.31 16.49
CA VAL A 7 -16.79 -0.70 15.90
C VAL A 7 -15.45 -0.65 16.64
N CYS A 8 -14.97 -1.80 17.10
CA CYS A 8 -13.64 -1.97 17.69
C CYS A 8 -12.83 -2.89 16.77
N ILE A 9 -11.64 -2.47 16.39
CA ILE A 9 -10.71 -3.22 15.53
C ILE A 9 -9.51 -3.58 16.39
N ILE A 10 -9.15 -4.86 16.43
CA ILE A 10 -8.01 -5.39 17.19
C ILE A 10 -7.05 -6.02 16.19
N GLY A 11 -5.80 -5.57 16.19
CA GLY A 11 -4.72 -6.10 15.35
C GLY A 11 -3.55 -6.58 16.20
N ALA A 12 -2.83 -7.60 15.73
CA ALA A 12 -1.66 -8.14 16.42
C ALA A 12 -0.38 -7.29 16.22
N GLY A 13 -0.31 -6.55 15.11
CA GLY A 13 0.85 -5.71 14.77
C GLY A 13 0.82 -4.36 15.49
N THR A 14 1.96 -3.68 15.48
CA THR A 14 2.12 -2.31 15.99
C THR A 14 1.61 -1.23 15.03
N ALA A 15 1.27 -1.61 13.80
CA ALA A 15 0.79 -0.73 12.74
C ALA A 15 -0.49 -1.24 12.09
N VAL A 16 -1.23 -0.32 11.47
CA VAL A 16 -2.38 -0.63 10.62
C VAL A 16 -1.92 -0.91 9.18
N GLY A 17 -2.69 -1.69 8.42
CA GLY A 17 -2.41 -1.98 7.01
C GLY A 17 -2.11 -3.46 6.70
N GLY A 18 -1.79 -4.26 7.71
CA GLY A 18 -1.49 -5.68 7.51
C GLY A 18 -0.22 -5.86 6.69
N VAL A 19 -0.35 -6.35 5.45
CA VAL A 19 0.76 -6.53 4.49
C VAL A 19 0.99 -5.31 3.58
N VAL A 20 0.17 -4.26 3.71
CA VAL A 20 0.34 -2.99 2.99
C VAL A 20 1.16 -2.06 3.87
N THR A 21 2.48 -2.21 3.80
CA THR A 21 3.47 -1.54 4.64
C THR A 21 4.38 -0.64 3.81
N THR A 22 4.71 0.51 4.37
CA THR A 22 5.64 1.49 3.79
C THR A 22 6.64 1.89 4.86
N GLU A 23 7.91 1.91 4.52
CA GLU A 23 8.99 2.37 5.38
C GLU A 23 9.73 3.55 4.76
N LYS A 24 10.38 4.35 5.61
CA LYS A 24 11.21 5.47 5.19
C LYS A 24 12.65 5.03 5.08
N VAL A 25 13.27 5.32 3.95
CA VAL A 25 14.69 5.08 3.71
C VAL A 25 15.36 6.33 3.16
N GLU A 26 16.57 6.61 3.62
CA GLU A 26 17.41 7.67 3.08
C GLU A 26 18.17 7.13 1.86
N LEU A 27 17.87 7.63 0.66
CA LEU A 27 18.51 7.20 -0.59
C LEU A 27 19.91 7.82 -0.76
N MET A 28 20.06 9.04 -0.29
CA MET A 28 21.31 9.81 -0.24
C MET A 28 21.16 10.91 0.82
N SER A 29 22.26 11.55 1.21
CA SER A 29 22.25 12.54 2.29
C SER A 29 21.17 13.62 2.08
N GLY A 30 20.19 13.64 2.99
CA GLY A 30 19.08 14.60 2.96
C GLY A 30 17.97 14.29 1.95
N VAL A 31 17.96 13.10 1.35
CA VAL A 31 16.92 12.65 0.42
C VAL A 31 16.28 11.37 0.95
N ASP A 32 15.14 11.56 1.60
CA ASP A 32 14.28 10.47 2.05
C ASP A 32 13.33 10.02 0.95
N CYS A 33 13.07 8.72 0.87
CA CYS A 33 11.97 8.18 0.12
C CYS A 33 11.18 7.17 0.94
N ASP A 34 9.90 7.05 0.58
CA ASP A 34 9.03 6.00 1.10
C ASP A 34 9.14 4.79 0.15
N ILE A 35 9.49 3.63 0.70
CA ILE A 35 9.50 2.35 -0.04
C ILE A 35 8.43 1.41 0.51
N ASN A 36 7.82 0.65 -0.39
CA ASN A 36 6.84 -0.37 -0.01
C ASN A 36 7.53 -1.68 0.33
N ASP A 37 7.48 -2.08 1.60
CA ASP A 37 8.05 -3.33 2.16
C ASP A 37 6.97 -4.42 2.29
N GLY A 38 6.09 -4.50 1.30
CA GLY A 38 4.92 -5.37 1.33
C GLY A 38 4.24 -5.40 -0.02
N VAL A 39 2.94 -5.11 -0.07
CA VAL A 39 2.20 -5.00 -1.34
C VAL A 39 2.72 -3.82 -2.16
N GLN A 40 3.12 -4.08 -3.40
CA GLN A 40 3.58 -3.05 -4.33
C GLN A 40 2.59 -2.87 -5.49
N GLY A 41 1.95 -1.71 -5.54
CA GLY A 41 1.05 -1.32 -6.63
C GLY A 41 -0.35 -1.94 -6.57
N GLY A 42 -1.13 -1.68 -7.62
CA GLY A 42 -2.49 -2.18 -7.78
C GLY A 42 -2.98 -1.98 -9.20
N SER A 43 -3.83 -2.88 -9.69
CA SER A 43 -4.42 -2.76 -11.02
C SER A 43 -5.56 -1.76 -11.04
N SER A 44 -5.74 -1.04 -12.16
CA SER A 44 -6.93 -0.21 -12.41
C SER A 44 -8.24 -1.01 -12.41
N SER A 45 -8.17 -2.34 -12.53
CA SER A 45 -9.31 -3.25 -12.42
C SER A 45 -9.78 -3.50 -10.98
N TYR A 46 -9.04 -3.05 -9.95
CA TYR A 46 -9.40 -3.25 -8.53
C TYR A 46 -10.49 -2.28 -8.09
N ARG A 47 -11.69 -2.45 -8.65
CA ARG A 47 -12.82 -1.51 -8.51
C ARG A 47 -13.14 -1.14 -7.07
N ASN A 48 -13.14 -2.11 -6.15
CA ASN A 48 -13.45 -1.85 -4.74
C ASN A 48 -12.39 -0.95 -4.09
N SER A 49 -11.11 -1.21 -4.34
CA SER A 49 -10.02 -0.37 -3.83
C SER A 49 -10.11 1.05 -4.37
N THR A 50 -10.35 1.20 -5.68
CA THR A 50 -10.52 2.52 -6.30
C THR A 50 -11.74 3.28 -5.74
N LEU A 51 -12.83 2.58 -5.43
CA LEU A 51 -14.00 3.19 -4.78
C LEU A 51 -13.68 3.66 -3.35
N LEU A 52 -12.93 2.87 -2.58
CA LEU A 52 -12.51 3.24 -1.23
C LEU A 52 -11.54 4.42 -1.23
N HIS A 53 -10.60 4.48 -2.16
CA HIS A 53 -9.67 5.60 -2.32
C HIS A 53 -10.43 6.94 -2.48
N ARG A 54 -11.50 6.95 -3.28
CA ARG A 54 -12.37 8.13 -3.45
C ARG A 54 -13.12 8.54 -2.18
N GLN A 55 -13.36 7.62 -1.23
CA GLN A 55 -14.01 7.96 0.04
C GLN A 55 -13.07 8.67 1.02
N VAL A 56 -11.77 8.61 0.78
CA VAL A 56 -10.72 9.22 1.60
C VAL A 56 -9.89 10.24 0.82
N ASP A 57 -10.42 10.74 -0.30
CA ASP A 57 -9.76 11.70 -1.19
C ASP A 57 -8.33 11.32 -1.59
N PHE A 58 -8.10 10.02 -1.77
CA PHE A 58 -6.83 9.49 -2.25
C PHE A 58 -6.89 9.24 -3.76
N ASP A 59 -5.98 9.86 -4.50
CA ASP A 59 -5.84 9.67 -5.95
C ASP A 59 -4.42 9.18 -6.30
N PRO A 60 -4.22 7.86 -6.48
CA PRO A 60 -2.90 7.32 -6.74
C PRO A 60 -2.43 7.72 -8.14
N SER A 61 -1.24 8.33 -8.21
CA SER A 61 -0.59 8.58 -9.50
C SER A 61 -0.18 7.25 -10.14
N PRO A 62 -0.55 6.98 -11.40
CA PRO A 62 -0.13 5.77 -12.07
C PRO A 62 1.39 5.76 -12.24
N VAL A 63 2.04 4.75 -11.69
CA VAL A 63 3.47 4.50 -11.86
C VAL A 63 3.68 3.37 -12.85
N GLN A 64 4.60 3.56 -13.80
CA GLN A 64 5.03 2.46 -14.67
C GLN A 64 6.03 1.60 -13.90
N MET A 65 5.53 0.56 -13.24
CA MET A 65 6.40 -0.43 -12.61
C MET A 65 6.86 -1.45 -13.64
N ARG A 66 8.18 -1.60 -13.78
CA ARG A 66 8.79 -2.74 -14.47
C ARG A 66 9.26 -3.73 -13.41
N ALA A 67 8.57 -4.86 -13.27
CA ALA A 67 9.06 -5.97 -12.48
C ALA A 67 10.08 -6.74 -13.32
N SER A 68 11.33 -6.80 -12.87
CA SER A 68 12.29 -7.77 -13.39
C SER A 68 12.11 -9.06 -12.59
N LEU A 69 11.46 -10.05 -13.20
CA LEU A 69 11.53 -11.41 -12.69
C LEU A 69 12.90 -11.93 -13.11
N GLY A 70 13.82 -12.06 -12.15
CA GLY A 70 15.16 -12.57 -12.42
C GLY A 70 15.06 -13.86 -13.25
N GLN A 71 15.67 -13.87 -14.43
CA GLN A 71 15.87 -15.11 -15.15
C GLN A 71 17.09 -15.80 -14.54
N ASN A 72 16.85 -16.94 -13.90
CA ASN A 72 17.81 -17.96 -13.48
C ASN A 72 18.59 -17.70 -12.17
N SER A 73 18.10 -18.27 -11.07
CA SER A 73 18.98 -18.95 -10.11
C SER A 73 18.88 -20.45 -10.40
N HIS A 74 20.01 -21.07 -10.67
CA HIS A 74 20.22 -22.44 -11.15
C HIS A 74 19.33 -23.52 -10.49
N ALA A 75 18.83 -24.44 -11.33
CA ALA A 75 18.34 -25.76 -10.95
C ALA A 75 19.48 -26.64 -10.39
#